data_AF-A0A8J3DDN5-F1
#
_entry.id   AF-A0A8J3DDN5-F1
#
_cell.length_a   1.000
_cell.length_b   1.000
_cell.length_c   1.000
_cell.angle_alpha   90.00
_cell.angle_beta   90.00
_cell.angle_gamma   90.00
#
_symmetry.space_group_name_H-M   'P 1'
#
loop_
_entity.id
_entity.type
_entity.pdbx_description
1 polymer ?
#
loop_
_entity_poly.entity_id
_entity_poly.type
_entity_poly.pdbx_seq_one_letter_code
_entity_poly.pdbx_strand_id
1 'polypeptide(L)'
;MERIAIAAQKCWFASRDAAFKPYRMANELNSYSGRPRILLVPARNPESRPLLVVHAEGTPARLEAFGPLMESPQGSRIAADIRNWAHGNNACGKAA
;
A
#
# COMPACT_ATOMS: atom_id res chain seq x y z
N MET A 1 -8.73 1.26 7.63
CA MET A 1 -7.92 0.56 6.59
C MET A 1 -8.62 0.45 5.24
N GLU A 2 -9.91 0.12 5.17
CA GLU A 2 -10.66 -0.04 3.91
C GLU A 2 -10.42 1.09 2.88
N ARG A 3 -10.53 2.35 3.31
CA ARG A 3 -10.26 3.53 2.45
C ARG A 3 -8.87 3.49 1.81
N ILE A 4 -7.84 3.11 2.57
CA ILE A 4 -6.46 3.05 2.10
C ILE A 4 -6.31 1.95 1.04
N ALA A 5 -6.96 0.80 1.24
CA ALA A 5 -6.93 -0.31 0.29
C ALA A 5 -7.60 0.07 -1.03
N ILE A 6 -8.78 0.69 -0.98
CA ILE A 6 -9.51 1.18 -2.15
C ILE A 6 -8.67 2.23 -2.91
N ALA A 7 -8.10 3.20 -2.19
CA ALA A 7 -7.30 4.25 -2.80
C ALA A 7 -6.02 3.70 -3.44
N ALA A 8 -5.31 2.80 -2.76
CA ALA A 8 -4.14 2.12 -3.30
C ALA A 8 -4.48 1.29 -4.56
N GLN A 9 -5.58 0.53 -4.55
CA GLN A 9 -6.01 -0.26 -5.70
C GLN A 9 -6.32 0.65 -6.89
N LYS A 10 -7.06 1.74 -6.64
CA LYS A 10 -7.42 2.72 -7.67
C LYS A 10 -6.19 3.45 -8.23
N CYS A 11 -5.33 3.97 -7.35
CA CYS A 11 -4.32 4.96 -7.71
C CYS A 11 -2.96 4.37 -8.07
N TRP A 12 -2.64 3.17 -7.60
CA TRP A 12 -1.40 2.50 -7.97
C TRP A 12 -1.63 1.48 -9.09
N PHE A 13 -2.75 0.77 -9.10
CA PHE A 13 -2.96 -0.36 -10.03
C PHE A 13 -3.99 -0.06 -11.12
N ALA A 14 -5.21 0.37 -10.79
CA ALA A 14 -6.25 0.63 -11.79
C ALA A 14 -5.91 1.82 -12.72
N SER A 15 -5.21 2.83 -12.18
CA SER A 15 -4.62 3.95 -12.94
C SER A 15 -3.43 3.55 -13.84
N ARG A 16 -2.92 2.32 -13.70
CA ARG A 16 -1.73 1.79 -14.39
C ARG A 16 -0.45 2.58 -14.13
N ASP A 17 -0.27 3.03 -12.90
CA ASP A 17 0.92 3.77 -12.49
C ASP A 17 2.22 3.02 -12.79
N ALA A 18 3.15 3.67 -13.49
CA ALA A 18 4.39 3.05 -13.94
C ALA A 18 5.26 2.56 -12.78
N ALA A 19 5.28 3.28 -11.65
CA ALA A 19 6.07 2.92 -10.47
C ALA A 19 5.58 1.62 -9.82
N PHE A 20 4.30 1.27 -10.01
CA PHE A 20 3.67 0.13 -9.36
C PHE A 20 3.47 -1.08 -10.27
N LYS A 21 3.73 -0.95 -11.59
CA LYS A 21 3.69 -2.07 -12.56
C LYS A 21 4.49 -3.32 -12.14
N PRO A 22 5.68 -3.21 -11.50
CA PRO A 22 6.45 -4.40 -11.09
C PRO A 22 5.82 -5.15 -9.89
N TYR A 23 4.78 -4.59 -9.28
CA TYR A 23 4.16 -5.12 -8.07
C TYR A 23 2.70 -5.49 -8.32
N ARG A 24 2.10 -6.19 -7.38
CA ARG A 24 0.66 -6.38 -7.29
C ARG A 24 0.24 -6.25 -5.83
N MET A 25 -0.99 -5.81 -5.63
CA MET A 25 -1.59 -5.81 -4.31
C MET A 25 -1.99 -7.23 -3.94
N ALA A 26 -1.42 -7.76 -2.87
CA ALA A 26 -1.95 -8.94 -2.20
C ALA A 26 -2.91 -8.46 -1.12
N ASN A 27 -4.21 -8.68 -1.37
CA ASN A 27 -5.21 -8.57 -0.31
C ASN A 27 -5.04 -9.79 0.59
N GLU A 28 -4.99 -9.58 1.90
CA GLU A 28 -4.94 -10.66 2.87
C GLU A 28 -6.22 -11.51 2.79
N LEU A 29 -6.24 -12.47 1.88
CA LEU A 29 -7.20 -13.59 1.86
C LEU A 29 -6.88 -14.65 2.93
N ASN A 30 -5.73 -14.55 3.62
CA ASN A 30 -5.21 -15.60 4.51
C ASN A 30 -4.77 -15.13 5.91
N SER A 31 -5.06 -13.91 6.34
CA SER A 31 -4.56 -13.41 7.63
C SER A 31 -5.64 -13.42 8.71
N TYR A 32 -5.61 -14.49 9.48
CA TYR A 32 -6.38 -14.70 10.71
C TYR A 32 -5.93 -13.81 11.88
N SER A 33 -5.22 -12.71 11.61
CA SER A 33 -4.56 -11.88 12.63
C SER A 33 -5.42 -10.75 13.20
N GLY A 34 -6.62 -10.52 12.64
CA GLY A 34 -7.54 -9.45 13.08
C GLY A 34 -7.04 -8.03 12.82
N ARG A 35 -5.88 -7.85 12.19
CA ARG A 35 -5.27 -6.55 11.89
C ARG A 35 -5.27 -6.30 10.39
N PRO A 36 -6.11 -5.38 9.88
CA PRO A 36 -6.19 -5.12 8.45
C PRO A 36 -4.86 -4.56 7.93
N ARG A 37 -4.30 -5.18 6.89
CA ARG A 37 -3.11 -4.70 6.19
C ARG A 37 -3.23 -4.85 4.68
N ILE A 38 -2.43 -4.08 3.97
CA ILE A 38 -2.25 -4.11 2.52
C ILE A 38 -0.81 -4.53 2.26
N LEU A 39 -0.62 -5.48 1.35
CA LEU A 39 0.70 -5.98 0.97
C LEU A 39 0.95 -5.67 -0.50
N LEU A 40 2.15 -5.19 -0.83
CA LEU A 40 2.64 -5.24 -2.21
C LEU A 40 3.68 -6.33 -2.33
N VAL A 41 3.46 -7.22 -3.29
CA VAL A 41 4.35 -8.34 -3.62
C VAL A 41 4.79 -8.20 -5.08
N PRO A 42 5.91 -8.84 -5.48
CA PRO A 42 6.32 -8.88 -6.87
C PRO A 42 5.20 -9.37 -7.79
N ALA A 43 4.98 -8.64 -8.89
CA ALA A 43 3.93 -8.93 -9.86
C ALA A 43 4.11 -10.28 -10.56
N ARG A 44 5.28 -10.92 -10.51
CA ARG A 44 5.54 -12.24 -11.13
C ARG A 44 5.71 -13.37 -10.10
N ASN A 45 5.84 -13.03 -8.82
CA ASN A 45 6.04 -14.00 -7.74
C ASN A 45 5.27 -13.56 -6.48
N PRO A 46 3.94 -13.73 -6.46
CA PRO A 46 3.10 -13.22 -5.38
C PRO A 46 3.27 -13.93 -4.05
N GLU A 47 3.84 -15.14 -4.04
CA GLU A 47 4.11 -15.93 -2.84
C GLU A 47 5.41 -15.50 -2.14
N SER A 48 6.21 -14.67 -2.80
CA SER A 48 7.42 -14.13 -2.19
C SER A 48 7.11 -13.09 -1.09
N ARG A 49 8.15 -12.75 -0.32
CA ARG A 49 8.03 -11.83 0.81
C ARG A 49 7.48 -10.47 0.34
N PRO A 50 6.53 -9.87 1.09
CA PRO A 50 6.04 -8.52 0.81
C PRO A 50 7.18 -7.49 0.75
N LEU A 51 7.11 -6.61 -0.23
CA LEU A 51 8.03 -5.48 -0.41
C LEU A 51 7.50 -4.19 0.22
N LEU A 52 6.18 -4.09 0.41
CA LEU A 52 5.53 -3.06 1.22
C LEU A 52 4.46 -3.72 2.06
N VAL A 53 4.40 -3.32 3.32
CA VAL A 53 3.31 -3.61 4.24
C VAL A 53 2.74 -2.28 4.71
N VAL A 54 1.43 -2.10 4.59
CA VAL A 54 0.70 -0.97 5.17
C VAL A 54 -0.36 -1.52 6.10
N HIS A 55 -0.33 -1.15 7.37
CA HIS A 55 -1.31 -1.64 8.35
C HIS A 55 -1.70 -0.54 9.32
N ALA A 56 -2.74 -0.82 10.11
CA ALA A 56 -3.11 0.01 11.24
C ALA A 56 -2.82 -0.74 12.55
N GLU A 57 -2.25 -0.06 13.54
CA GLU A 57 -1.97 -0.61 14.87
C GLU A 57 -2.25 0.43 15.99
N GLY A 58 -2.51 -0.04 17.21
CA GLY A 58 -2.68 0.80 18.40
C GLY A 58 -4.11 1.27 18.67
N THR A 59 -4.27 2.01 19.76
CA THR A 59 -5.53 2.65 20.17
C THR A 59 -5.22 4.03 20.75
N PRO A 60 -5.45 5.14 20.02
CA PRO A 60 -6.10 5.21 18.70
C PRO A 60 -5.24 4.59 17.58
N ALA A 61 -5.91 4.09 16.54
CA ALA A 61 -5.24 3.40 15.42
C ALA A 61 -4.32 4.35 14.64
N ARG A 62 -3.06 3.98 14.49
CA ARG A 62 -2.04 4.64 13.69
C ARG A 62 -1.72 3.81 12.46
N LEU A 63 -1.57 4.48 11.31
CA LEU A 63 -1.12 3.84 10.07
C LEU A 63 0.40 3.76 10.06
N GLU A 64 0.91 2.60 9.70
CA GLU A 64 2.33 2.35 9.50
C GLU A 64 2.56 1.73 8.13
N ALA A 65 3.68 2.11 7.51
CA ALA A 65 4.12 1.62 6.21
C ALA A 65 5.61 1.28 6.28
N PHE A 66 5.96 0.04 5.95
CA PHE A 66 7.34 -0.44 6.05
C PHE A 66 7.65 -1.48 4.96
N GLY A 67 8.95 -1.77 4.80
CA GLY A 67 9.47 -2.76 3.85
C GLY A 67 10.38 -2.13 2.78
N PRO A 68 11.01 -2.96 1.95
CA PRO A 68 11.98 -2.53 0.93
C PRO A 68 11.51 -1.37 0.02
N LEU A 69 10.21 -1.28 -0.30
CA LEU A 69 9.70 -0.16 -1.12
C LEU A 69 9.78 1.19 -0.44
N MET A 70 9.78 1.24 0.90
CA MET A 70 9.94 2.49 1.66
C MET A 70 11.37 3.03 1.58
N GLU A 71 12.35 2.17 1.34
CA GLU A 71 13.76 2.53 1.15
C GLU A 71 14.10 2.82 -0.32
N SER A 72 13.16 2.56 -1.23
CA SER A 72 13.33 2.84 -2.66
C SER A 72 13.08 4.32 -2.98
N PRO A 73 13.41 4.79 -4.20
CA PRO A 73 13.05 6.13 -4.67
C PRO A 73 11.54 6.44 -4.62
N GLN A 74 10.68 5.40 -4.57
CA GLN A 74 9.23 5.55 -4.46
C GLN A 74 8.75 5.74 -3.01
N GLY A 75 9.61 5.56 -2.00
CA GLY A 75 9.21 5.55 -0.60
C GLY A 75 8.58 6.86 -0.12
N SER A 76 9.13 8.00 -0.55
CA SER A 76 8.58 9.33 -0.22
C SER A 76 7.18 9.53 -0.81
N ARG A 77 6.96 9.05 -2.03
CA ARG A 77 5.68 9.09 -2.73
C ARG A 77 4.66 8.17 -2.06
N ILE A 78 5.04 6.93 -1.74
CA ILE A 78 4.19 5.99 -1.01
C ILE A 78 3.74 6.59 0.33
N ALA A 79 4.66 7.19 1.09
CA ALA A 79 4.34 7.86 2.34
C ALA A 79 3.39 9.05 2.17
N ALA A 80 3.54 9.83 1.09
CA ALA A 80 2.65 10.95 0.79
C ALA A 80 1.23 10.47 0.43
N ASP A 81 1.11 9.47 -0.45
CA ASP A 81 -0.16 8.88 -0.85
C ASP A 81 -0.92 8.31 0.36
N ILE A 82 -0.25 7.50 1.20
CA ILE A 82 -0.86 6.91 2.40
C ILE A 82 -1.34 8.00 3.37
N ARG A 83 -0.53 9.05 3.59
CA ARG A 83 -0.94 10.18 4.45
C ARG A 83 -2.17 10.89 3.88
N ASN A 84 -2.19 11.19 2.59
CA ASN A 84 -3.34 11.85 1.96
C ASN A 84 -4.63 11.02 2.11
N TRP A 85 -4.54 9.71 1.88
CA TRP A 85 -5.68 8.81 2.03
C TRP A 85 -6.12 8.66 3.49
N ALA A 86 -5.18 8.67 4.44
CA ALA A 86 -5.47 8.69 5.88
C ALA A 86 -6.29 9.92 6.26
N HIS A 87 -5.95 11.08 5.71
CA HIS A 87 -6.68 12.33 5.90
C HIS A 87 -7.99 12.43 5.08
N GLY A 88 -8.32 11.42 4.28
CA GLY A 88 -9.57 11.33 3.52
C GLY A 88 -9.51 11.89 2.10
N ASN A 89 -8.36 12.39 1.65
CA ASN A 89 -8.17 12.77 0.26
C ASN A 89 -7.86 11.55 -0.59
N ASN A 90 -8.87 10.94 -1.21
CA ASN A 90 -8.73 9.72 -2.03
C ASN A 90 -8.25 9.99 -3.48
N ALA A 91 -7.70 11.17 -3.75
CA ALA A 91 -7.10 11.46 -5.05
C ALA A 91 -5.81 10.66 -5.24
N CYS A 92 -5.50 10.37 -6.50
CA CYS A 92 -4.22 9.77 -6.84
C CYS A 92 -3.15 10.86 -6.81
N GLY A 93 -2.03 10.59 -6.11
CA GLY A 93 -0.86 11.45 -6.21
C GLY A 93 -0.38 11.54 -7.66
N LYS A 94 0.42 12.56 -7.99
CA LYS A 94 1.06 12.62 -9.31
C LYS A 94 1.88 11.36 -9.54
N ALA A 95 1.68 10.71 -10.68
CA ALA A 95 2.60 9.69 -11.17
C ALA A 95 3.98 10.35 -11.33
N ALA A 96 5.02 9.69 -10.82
CA ALA A 96 6.41 10.10 -10.97
C ALA A 96 6.90 9.81 -12.40
#